data_AF-A0A1W1CAY1-F1
#
_entry.id   AF-A0A1W1CAY1-F1
#
_cell.length_a   1.000
_cell.length_b   1.000
_cell.length_c   1.000
_cell.angle_alpha   90.00
_cell.angle_beta   90.00
_cell.angle_gamma   90.00
#
_symmetry.space_group_name_H-M   'P 1'
#
loop_
_entity.id
_entity.type
_entity.pdbx_description
1 polymer ?
#
loop_
_entity_poly.entity_id
_entity_poly.type
_entity_poly.pdbx_seq_one_letter_code
_entity_poly.pdbx_strand_id
1 'polypeptide(L)'
;MNRYDITILYVEDETNVREMLTRFLQRFCRELYVAKDGQEGLELYKEHHPDIVISDIRMPRMNGLEMVKAIKTIEHTQLVLLLSAHSDSEFLYQAINLGVDGYILKPIDLEIVREKIGEFHTRIENKKAAQKLKESEEKFRTLTQISLTGIFIYQEQFIYVNPAFCDITGYTEEELLTMAPWEIVTPKYKEKIKEIAQKRIQGEFLKSTNMQLEVERKDGSVRAIKVSVATMAYKSRFMATGNMMDITEHIELEEKLKRLATKDALTGIYNRYKTTLIIEDQIKRENRYNEIFSLLMFDIDHFKKVNDTYGHDIGDYVLQELCHVVSNNIRDTDKFGRWGGEEFMLIAPHTNKKEAIELAEKIRKSIEEHPFKQVQQITISVGVTEYKREEEFATFTKRVDDALYQAKTNGRNQVVFL
;
A
#
# COMPACT_ATOMS: atom_id res chain seq x y z
N MET A 1 34.93 6.15 -37.45
CA MET A 1 35.08 7.38 -36.63
C MET A 1 33.77 7.60 -35.89
N ASN A 2 33.83 7.84 -34.58
CA ASN A 2 32.63 8.03 -33.76
C ASN A 2 32.04 9.40 -34.04
N ARG A 3 30.83 9.43 -34.58
CA ARG A 3 30.00 10.63 -34.70
C ARG A 3 29.34 10.87 -33.34
N TYR A 4 29.58 12.02 -32.72
CA TYR A 4 29.00 12.38 -31.42
C TYR A 4 27.59 12.94 -31.59
N ASP A 5 26.73 12.70 -30.59
CA ASP A 5 25.37 13.27 -30.53
C ASP A 5 25.41 14.71 -29.98
N ILE A 6 26.09 15.58 -30.73
CA ILE A 6 26.26 17.01 -30.43
C ILE A 6 25.94 17.84 -31.67
N THR A 7 25.59 19.09 -31.45
CA THR A 7 25.37 20.11 -32.47
C THR A 7 26.48 21.15 -32.44
N ILE A 8 27.00 21.53 -33.60
CA ILE A 8 28.11 22.48 -33.70
C ILE A 8 27.67 23.67 -34.55
N LEU A 9 27.97 24.89 -34.11
CA LEU A 9 27.96 26.08 -34.96
C LEU A 9 29.40 26.41 -35.34
N TYR A 10 29.66 26.50 -36.64
CA TYR A 10 30.97 26.85 -37.18
C TYR A 10 30.89 28.15 -37.97
N VAL A 11 31.76 29.12 -37.63
CA VAL A 11 31.76 30.47 -38.21
C VAL A 11 33.14 30.81 -38.75
N GLU A 12 33.23 31.08 -40.05
CA GLU A 12 34.49 31.36 -40.76
C GLU A 12 34.17 32.15 -42.04
N ASP A 13 34.88 33.25 -42.31
CA ASP A 13 34.60 34.12 -43.45
C ASP A 13 35.30 33.64 -44.73
N GLU A 14 36.46 33.00 -44.61
CA GLU A 14 37.18 32.48 -45.77
C GLU A 14 36.51 31.21 -46.33
N THR A 15 35.94 31.31 -47.54
CA THR A 15 35.17 30.23 -48.18
C THR A 15 35.93 28.89 -48.25
N ASN A 16 37.22 28.91 -48.61
CA ASN A 16 38.02 27.69 -48.75
C ASN A 16 38.22 26.98 -47.40
N VAL A 17 38.54 27.74 -46.35
CA VAL A 17 38.72 27.23 -44.98
C VAL A 17 37.38 26.75 -44.43
N ARG A 18 36.31 27.53 -44.66
CA ARG A 18 34.95 27.17 -44.26
C ARG A 18 34.51 25.83 -44.85
N GLU A 19 34.67 25.62 -46.16
CA GLU A 19 34.29 24.38 -46.84
C GLU A 19 35.14 23.17 -46.42
N MET A 20 36.43 23.37 -46.19
CA MET A 20 37.34 22.32 -45.73
C MET A 20 36.96 21.83 -44.33
N LEU A 21 36.84 22.77 -43.37
CA LEU A 21 36.51 22.41 -41.99
C LEU A 21 35.06 21.95 -41.83
N THR A 22 34.12 22.47 -42.64
CA THR A 22 32.74 21.96 -42.67
C THR A 22 32.72 20.46 -42.96
N ARG A 23 33.43 20.01 -44.01
CA ARG A 23 33.52 18.57 -44.36
C ARG A 23 34.17 17.72 -43.27
N PHE A 24 35.10 18.31 -42.51
CA PHE A 24 35.74 17.64 -41.38
C PHE A 24 34.80 17.52 -40.17
N LEU A 25 34.22 18.64 -39.73
CA LEU A 25 33.36 18.75 -38.54
C LEU A 25 32.07 17.93 -38.67
N GLN A 26 31.48 17.85 -39.88
CA GLN A 26 30.28 17.04 -40.15
C GLN A 26 30.45 15.56 -39.78
N ARG A 27 31.68 15.04 -39.73
CA ARG A 27 31.96 13.65 -39.36
C ARG A 27 31.82 13.40 -37.85
N PHE A 28 31.87 14.45 -37.04
CA PHE A 28 31.94 14.35 -35.57
C PHE A 28 30.67 14.80 -34.85
N CYS A 29 29.72 15.44 -35.54
CA CYS A 29 28.50 15.97 -34.92
C CYS A 29 27.23 15.39 -35.55
N ARG A 30 26.12 15.43 -34.83
CA ARG A 30 24.79 15.09 -35.36
C ARG A 30 24.38 16.13 -36.39
N GLU A 31 24.50 17.41 -36.03
CA GLU A 31 24.13 18.55 -36.87
C GLU A 31 25.22 19.62 -36.82
N LEU A 32 25.49 20.22 -37.98
CA LEU A 32 26.45 21.32 -38.13
C LEU A 32 25.75 22.50 -38.77
N TYR A 33 25.73 23.63 -38.06
CA TYR A 33 25.30 24.92 -38.57
C TYR A 33 26.53 25.71 -38.99
N VAL A 34 26.46 26.39 -40.13
CA VAL A 34 27.61 27.08 -40.72
C VAL A 34 27.23 28.51 -41.06
N ALA A 35 28.03 29.47 -40.62
CA ALA A 35 27.87 30.90 -40.91
C ALA A 35 29.15 31.48 -41.53
N LYS A 36 29.02 32.57 -42.29
CA LYS A 36 30.14 33.25 -42.95
C LYS A 36 30.64 34.50 -42.22
N ASP A 37 29.93 34.97 -41.21
CA ASP A 37 30.31 36.12 -40.39
C ASP A 37 29.67 36.01 -38.99
N GLY A 38 30.14 36.80 -38.03
CA GLY A 38 29.67 36.74 -36.65
C GLY A 38 28.19 37.13 -36.46
N GLN A 39 27.62 37.92 -37.37
CA GLN A 39 26.22 38.34 -37.30
C GLN A 39 25.30 37.16 -37.66
N GLU A 40 25.58 36.49 -38.78
CA GLU A 40 24.89 35.26 -39.17
C GLU A 40 25.09 34.15 -38.13
N GLY A 41 26.31 34.04 -37.58
CA GLY A 41 26.61 33.08 -36.50
C GLY A 41 25.77 33.33 -35.24
N LEU A 42 25.62 34.58 -34.81
CA LEU A 42 24.78 34.94 -33.66
C LEU A 42 23.29 34.67 -33.92
N GLU A 43 22.81 34.88 -35.14
CA GLU A 43 21.43 34.56 -35.53
C GLU A 43 21.17 33.05 -35.47
N LEU A 44 22.04 32.24 -36.09
CA LEU A 44 21.96 30.77 -36.01
C LEU A 44 22.09 30.24 -34.58
N TYR A 45 22.91 30.88 -33.75
CA TYR A 45 23.04 30.52 -32.34
C TYR A 45 21.70 30.68 -31.60
N LYS A 46 21.01 31.81 -31.80
CA LYS A 46 19.72 32.10 -31.16
C LYS A 46 18.59 31.21 -31.67
N GLU A 47 18.68 30.75 -32.92
CA GLU A 47 17.67 29.87 -33.50
C GLU A 47 17.84 28.42 -33.04
N HIS A 48 19.07 27.91 -33.05
CA HIS A 48 19.33 26.48 -32.91
C HIS A 48 19.95 26.05 -31.58
N HIS A 49 20.50 27.00 -30.80
CA HIS A 49 21.15 26.73 -29.50
C HIS A 49 22.17 25.56 -29.54
N PRO A 50 23.24 25.69 -30.34
CA PRO A 50 24.21 24.62 -30.56
C PRO A 50 25.02 24.27 -29.29
N ASP A 51 25.35 22.99 -29.15
CA ASP A 51 26.16 22.46 -28.04
C ASP A 51 27.59 23.06 -28.00
N ILE A 52 28.20 23.32 -29.17
CA ILE A 52 29.55 23.90 -29.30
C ILE A 52 29.54 25.01 -30.35
N VAL A 53 30.26 26.11 -30.08
CA VAL A 53 30.55 27.16 -31.06
C VAL A 53 32.03 27.13 -31.41
N ILE A 54 32.35 27.01 -32.70
CA ILE A 54 33.70 27.10 -33.25
C ILE A 54 33.74 28.33 -34.16
N SER A 55 34.62 29.29 -33.91
CA SER A 55 34.65 30.54 -34.67
C SER A 55 36.07 30.97 -34.98
N ASP A 56 36.30 31.50 -36.18
CA ASP A 56 37.46 32.36 -36.40
C ASP A 56 37.33 33.64 -35.58
N ILE A 57 38.46 34.24 -35.20
CA ILE A 57 38.48 35.50 -34.46
C ILE A 57 38.24 36.69 -35.39
N ARG A 58 38.89 36.73 -36.55
CA ARG A 58 38.84 37.87 -37.47
C ARG A 58 37.88 37.59 -38.61
N MET A 59 36.75 38.29 -38.62
CA MET A 59 35.73 38.17 -39.67
C MET A 59 35.13 39.57 -39.96
N PRO A 60 34.61 39.81 -41.18
CA PRO A 60 33.92 41.06 -41.51
C PRO A 60 32.59 41.19 -40.74
N ARG A 61 32.07 42.43 -40.68
CA ARG A 61 30.79 42.83 -40.03
C ARG A 61 30.75 42.67 -38.51
N MET A 62 30.90 41.45 -38.01
CA MET A 62 31.01 41.14 -36.59
C MET A 62 32.12 40.10 -36.42
N ASN A 63 33.10 40.43 -35.58
CA ASN A 63 34.22 39.55 -35.35
C ASN A 63 33.84 38.41 -34.37
N GLY A 64 34.67 37.37 -34.28
CA GLY A 64 34.39 36.19 -33.45
C GLY A 64 34.30 36.52 -31.96
N LEU A 65 35.10 37.47 -31.45
CA LEU A 65 35.07 37.86 -30.04
C LEU A 65 33.79 38.63 -29.68
N GLU A 66 33.32 39.51 -30.55
CA GLU A 66 32.06 40.23 -30.39
C GLU A 66 30.87 39.27 -30.38
N MET A 67 30.86 38.31 -31.31
CA MET A 67 29.86 37.24 -31.36
C MET A 67 29.89 36.41 -30.07
N VAL A 68 31.06 35.94 -29.66
CA VAL A 68 31.23 35.13 -28.43
C VAL A 68 30.80 35.91 -27.19
N LYS A 69 31.12 37.21 -27.11
CA LYS A 69 30.66 38.09 -26.03
C LYS A 69 29.13 38.17 -25.98
N ALA A 70 28.48 38.33 -27.14
CA ALA A 70 27.02 38.34 -27.22
C ALA A 70 26.42 36.97 -26.82
N ILE A 71 26.99 35.88 -27.29
CA ILE A 71 26.59 34.50 -26.95
C ILE A 71 26.73 34.24 -25.45
N LYS A 72 27.88 34.57 -24.84
CA LYS A 72 28.14 34.38 -23.40
C LYS A 72 27.28 35.30 -22.52
N THR A 73 26.69 36.36 -23.08
CA THR A 73 25.67 37.19 -22.40
C THR A 73 24.31 36.48 -22.36
N ILE A 74 23.99 35.67 -23.38
CA ILE A 74 22.78 34.84 -23.44
C ILE A 74 22.97 33.58 -22.57
N GLU A 75 24.05 32.83 -22.80
CA GLU A 75 24.40 31.64 -22.05
C GLU A 75 25.89 31.66 -21.66
N HIS A 76 26.16 32.02 -20.41
CA HIS A 76 27.53 32.11 -19.89
C HIS A 76 28.31 30.79 -19.97
N THR A 77 27.61 29.65 -19.95
CA THR A 77 28.22 28.31 -19.99
C THR A 77 28.44 27.73 -21.38
N GLN A 78 28.12 28.48 -22.45
CA GLN A 78 28.29 28.00 -23.82
C GLN A 78 29.74 27.57 -24.09
N LEU A 79 29.96 26.37 -24.63
CA LEU A 79 31.31 25.92 -25.00
C LEU A 79 31.76 26.60 -26.29
N VAL A 80 32.92 27.25 -26.23
CA VAL A 80 33.48 28.02 -27.35
C VAL A 80 34.92 27.62 -27.65
N LEU A 81 35.21 27.34 -28.93
CA LEU A 81 36.54 27.10 -29.48
C LEU A 81 36.87 28.19 -30.51
N LEU A 82 37.89 29.00 -30.25
CA LEU A 82 38.34 30.03 -31.19
C LEU A 82 39.47 29.54 -32.09
N LEU A 83 39.45 29.93 -33.36
CA LEU A 83 40.54 29.73 -34.31
C LEU A 83 41.28 31.07 -34.44
N SER A 84 42.60 31.10 -34.25
CA SER A 84 43.39 32.34 -34.18
C SER A 84 44.65 32.28 -35.04
N ALA A 85 45.08 33.38 -35.64
CA ALA A 85 46.41 33.49 -36.23
C ALA A 85 47.51 33.58 -35.15
N HIS A 86 48.75 33.28 -35.54
CA HIS A 86 49.92 33.21 -34.63
C HIS A 86 50.39 34.58 -34.09
N SER A 87 49.87 35.71 -34.58
CA SER A 87 50.37 37.07 -34.32
C SER A 87 49.59 37.90 -33.30
N ASP A 88 48.56 37.34 -32.66
CA ASP A 88 47.50 38.13 -32.01
C ASP A 88 47.47 37.96 -30.48
N SER A 89 48.54 38.39 -29.79
CA SER A 89 48.63 38.31 -28.32
C SER A 89 47.50 39.06 -27.60
N GLU A 90 47.08 40.22 -28.09
CA GLU A 90 45.98 41.00 -27.50
C GLU A 90 44.62 40.28 -27.60
N PHE A 91 44.34 39.62 -28.72
CA PHE A 91 43.08 38.87 -28.90
C PHE A 91 43.05 37.61 -28.04
N LEU A 92 44.20 36.97 -27.79
CA LEU A 92 44.28 35.84 -26.84
C LEU A 92 43.93 36.28 -25.42
N TYR A 93 44.41 37.45 -24.95
CA TYR A 93 44.02 37.99 -23.65
C TYR A 93 42.51 38.28 -23.58
N GLN A 94 41.93 38.87 -24.63
CA GLN A 94 40.49 39.13 -24.68
C GLN A 94 39.66 37.85 -24.67
N ALA A 95 40.07 36.84 -25.45
CA ALA A 95 39.42 35.53 -25.48
C ALA A 95 39.38 34.87 -24.09
N ILE A 96 40.51 34.88 -23.37
CA ILE A 96 40.60 34.34 -22.01
C ILE A 96 39.65 35.10 -21.06
N ASN A 97 39.63 36.43 -21.13
CA ASN A 97 38.73 37.26 -20.30
C ASN A 97 37.25 37.06 -20.62
N LEU A 98 36.91 36.65 -21.85
CA LEU A 98 35.55 36.27 -22.25
C LEU A 98 35.16 34.84 -21.80
N GLY A 99 36.10 34.08 -21.23
CA GLY A 99 35.84 32.73 -20.75
C GLY A 99 35.63 31.71 -21.86
N VAL A 100 36.40 31.80 -22.96
CA VAL A 100 36.39 30.75 -23.99
C VAL A 100 37.01 29.46 -23.47
N ASP A 101 36.48 28.34 -23.93
CA ASP A 101 36.84 27.01 -23.43
C ASP A 101 38.05 26.39 -24.16
N GLY A 102 38.43 26.98 -25.30
CA GLY A 102 39.64 26.61 -26.02
C GLY A 102 39.97 27.57 -27.16
N TYR A 103 41.20 27.49 -27.64
CA TYR A 103 41.62 28.14 -28.87
C TYR A 103 42.61 27.26 -29.65
N ILE A 104 42.69 27.44 -30.96
CA ILE A 104 43.60 26.72 -31.87
C ILE A 104 44.31 27.74 -32.75
N LEU A 105 45.63 27.59 -32.87
CA LEU A 105 46.46 28.46 -33.72
C LEU A 105 46.43 27.99 -35.18
N LYS A 106 46.31 28.92 -36.13
CA LYS A 106 46.47 28.69 -37.58
C LYS A 106 47.99 28.56 -37.90
N PRO A 107 48.43 27.64 -38.78
CA PRO A 107 47.63 26.72 -39.59
C PRO A 107 46.93 25.64 -38.76
N ILE A 108 45.67 25.35 -39.08
CA ILE A 108 44.79 24.53 -38.26
C ILE A 108 45.22 23.07 -38.32
N ASP A 109 45.64 22.53 -37.18
CA ASP A 109 45.85 21.10 -37.01
C ASP A 109 44.52 20.41 -36.71
N LEU A 110 44.04 19.59 -37.65
CA LEU A 110 42.79 18.85 -37.53
C LEU A 110 42.80 17.87 -36.37
N GLU A 111 43.96 17.38 -35.94
CA GLU A 111 44.08 16.47 -34.81
C GLU A 111 43.75 17.21 -33.50
N ILE A 112 44.25 18.44 -33.35
CA ILE A 112 43.96 19.30 -32.19
C ILE A 112 42.47 19.67 -32.16
N VAL A 113 41.87 19.99 -33.33
CA VAL A 113 40.42 20.25 -33.43
C VAL A 113 39.63 19.03 -32.95
N ARG A 114 40.02 17.83 -33.39
CA ARG A 114 39.37 16.58 -32.99
C ARG A 114 39.47 16.34 -31.48
N GLU A 115 40.65 16.53 -30.89
CA GLU A 115 40.86 16.38 -29.45
C GLU A 115 39.97 17.34 -28.65
N LYS A 116 39.92 18.62 -29.05
CA LYS A 116 39.09 19.63 -28.39
C LYS A 116 37.60 19.32 -28.48
N ILE A 117 37.12 18.86 -29.63
CA ILE A 117 35.73 18.41 -29.79
C ILE A 117 35.44 17.22 -28.87
N GLY A 118 36.38 16.27 -28.76
CA GLY A 118 36.27 15.13 -27.85
C GLY A 118 36.17 15.56 -26.38
N GLU A 119 37.03 16.50 -25.93
CA GLU A 119 36.98 17.07 -24.59
C GLU A 119 35.64 17.75 -24.30
N PHE A 120 35.14 18.56 -25.25
CA PHE A 120 33.87 19.27 -25.10
C PHE A 120 32.69 18.31 -25.06
N HIS A 121 32.67 17.29 -25.93
CA HIS A 121 31.67 16.23 -25.88
C HIS A 121 31.61 15.55 -24.50
N THR A 122 32.76 15.15 -23.95
CA THR A 122 32.81 14.55 -22.61
C THR A 122 32.27 15.47 -21.52
N ARG A 123 32.56 16.78 -21.58
CA ARG A 123 32.00 17.76 -20.63
C ARG A 123 30.48 17.86 -20.74
N ILE A 124 29.94 17.88 -21.95
CA ILE A 124 28.49 17.93 -22.21
C ILE A 124 27.80 16.68 -21.68
N GLU A 125 28.33 15.49 -22.01
CA GLU A 125 27.76 14.22 -21.57
C GLU A 125 27.75 14.11 -20.05
N ASN A 126 28.82 14.51 -19.37
CA ASN A 126 28.87 14.52 -17.91
C ASN A 126 27.82 15.48 -17.31
N LYS A 127 27.65 16.68 -17.89
CA LYS A 127 26.62 17.65 -17.45
C LYS A 127 25.21 17.08 -17.66
N LYS A 128 24.92 16.49 -18.83
CA LYS A 128 23.64 15.85 -19.15
C LYS A 128 23.36 14.66 -18.21
N ALA A 129 24.36 13.82 -17.92
CA ALA A 129 24.23 12.69 -17.01
C ALA A 129 23.95 13.14 -15.56
N ALA A 130 24.68 14.15 -15.06
CA ALA A 130 24.45 14.70 -13.74
C ALA A 130 23.04 15.30 -13.59
N GLN A 131 22.56 16.02 -14.62
CA GLN A 131 21.20 16.58 -14.63
C GLN A 131 20.14 15.48 -14.63
N LYS A 132 20.29 14.45 -15.47
CA LYS A 132 19.37 13.29 -15.50
C LYS A 132 19.34 12.56 -14.15
N LEU A 133 20.50 12.39 -13.51
CA LEU A 133 20.59 11.79 -12.18
C LEU A 133 19.80 12.60 -11.16
N LYS A 134 20.02 13.92 -11.11
CA LYS A 134 19.31 14.83 -10.21
C LYS A 134 17.79 14.78 -10.44
N GLU A 135 17.34 14.85 -11.69
CA GLU A 135 15.91 14.74 -12.03
C GLU A 135 15.32 13.38 -11.63
N SER A 136 16.07 12.29 -11.79
CA SER A 136 15.64 10.96 -11.36
C SER A 136 15.53 10.86 -9.84
N GLU A 137 16.47 11.41 -9.09
CA GLU A 137 16.43 11.47 -7.62
C GLU A 137 15.26 12.31 -7.11
N GLU A 138 15.00 13.46 -7.72
CA GLU A 138 13.86 14.32 -7.37
C GLU A 138 12.51 13.63 -7.65
N LYS A 139 12.39 12.94 -8.78
CA LYS A 139 11.21 12.11 -9.10
C LYS A 139 11.01 11.00 -8.07
N PHE A 140 12.07 10.25 -7.74
CA PHE A 140 12.01 9.18 -6.73
C PHE A 140 11.59 9.72 -5.36
N ARG A 141 12.19 10.82 -4.91
CA ARG A 141 11.87 11.47 -3.64
C ARG A 141 10.40 11.90 -3.59
N THR A 142 9.90 12.51 -4.66
CA THR A 142 8.48 12.94 -4.72
C THR A 142 7.53 11.74 -4.64
N LEU A 143 7.78 10.68 -5.41
CA LEU A 143 6.94 9.48 -5.43
C LEU A 143 6.89 8.77 -4.08
N THR A 144 8.03 8.69 -3.40
CA THR A 144 8.12 8.04 -2.09
C THR A 144 7.54 8.89 -0.97
N GLN A 145 7.61 10.22 -1.06
CA GLN A 145 7.02 11.13 -0.08
C GLN A 145 5.49 11.14 -0.10
N ILE A 146 4.86 10.99 -1.27
CA ILE A 146 3.39 10.92 -1.40
C ILE A 146 2.83 9.51 -1.20
N SER A 147 3.68 8.49 -1.07
CA SER A 147 3.24 7.10 -0.91
C SER A 147 2.55 6.92 0.44
N LEU A 148 1.34 6.36 0.42
CA LEU A 148 0.59 5.95 1.62
C LEU A 148 1.17 4.68 2.28
N THR A 149 2.08 3.99 1.59
CA THR A 149 2.81 2.85 2.16
C THR A 149 4.16 3.28 2.70
N GLY A 150 4.52 2.75 3.85
CA GLY A 150 5.85 2.89 4.44
C GLY A 150 6.87 2.13 3.59
N ILE A 151 7.73 2.82 2.87
CA ILE A 151 8.79 2.25 2.05
C ILE A 151 10.08 2.30 2.85
N PHE A 152 10.84 1.22 2.82
CA PHE A 152 12.09 1.13 3.55
C PHE A 152 13.13 0.29 2.83
N ILE A 153 14.39 0.58 3.15
CA ILE A 153 15.53 -0.26 2.79
C ILE A 153 16.32 -0.49 4.07
N TYR A 154 16.81 -1.70 4.29
CA TYR A 154 17.63 -2.03 5.44
C TYR A 154 18.76 -2.99 5.07
N GLN A 155 19.81 -2.96 5.89
CA GLN A 155 20.84 -3.99 5.95
C GLN A 155 20.89 -4.56 7.37
N GLU A 156 21.73 -4.02 8.25
CA GLU A 156 21.65 -4.32 9.68
C GLU A 156 20.63 -3.41 10.37
N GLN A 157 20.66 -2.14 9.99
CA GLN A 157 19.71 -1.09 10.36
C GLN A 157 18.98 -0.59 9.12
N PHE A 158 17.91 0.19 9.31
CA PHE A 158 17.29 0.91 8.21
C PHE A 158 18.29 1.93 7.63
N ILE A 159 18.36 2.00 6.30
CA ILE A 159 19.21 2.95 5.57
C ILE A 159 18.38 3.97 4.79
N TYR A 160 17.08 3.70 4.66
CA TYR A 160 16.12 4.57 4.04
C TYR A 160 14.73 4.23 4.59
N VAL A 161 13.96 5.26 4.92
CA VAL A 161 12.53 5.18 5.22
C VAL A 161 11.84 6.38 4.60
N ASN A 162 10.58 6.25 4.17
CA ASN A 162 9.80 7.40 3.71
C ASN A 162 8.91 7.96 4.84
N PRO A 163 8.24 9.11 4.64
CA PRO A 163 7.37 9.73 5.64
C PRO A 163 6.26 8.80 6.15
N ALA A 164 5.59 8.04 5.28
CA ALA A 164 4.55 7.11 5.70
C ALA A 164 5.07 6.01 6.65
N PHE A 165 6.34 5.59 6.52
CA PHE A 165 6.94 4.66 7.48
C PHE A 165 7.05 5.30 8.87
N CYS A 166 7.48 6.56 8.92
CA CYS A 166 7.55 7.35 10.13
C CYS A 166 6.15 7.52 10.75
N ASP A 167 5.14 7.84 9.95
CA ASP A 167 3.76 8.01 10.41
C ASP A 167 3.17 6.73 10.99
N ILE A 168 3.43 5.57 10.38
CA ILE A 168 2.94 4.26 10.83
C ILE A 168 3.58 3.85 12.16
N THR A 169 4.89 4.10 12.33
CA THR A 169 5.66 3.66 13.50
C THR A 169 5.75 4.72 14.61
N GLY A 170 5.47 5.99 14.30
CA GLY A 170 5.60 7.11 15.24
C GLY A 170 7.05 7.52 15.57
N TYR A 171 8.05 6.91 14.93
CA TYR A 171 9.46 7.29 15.07
C TYR A 171 9.85 8.31 14.00
N THR A 172 10.83 9.15 14.30
CA THR A 172 11.44 10.03 13.30
C THR A 172 12.34 9.24 12.35
N GLU A 173 12.61 9.79 11.17
CA GLU A 173 13.55 9.18 10.22
C GLU A 173 14.93 8.97 10.87
N GLU A 174 15.47 9.96 11.59
CA GLU A 174 16.77 9.87 12.25
C GLU A 174 16.83 8.72 13.26
N GLU A 175 15.78 8.51 14.04
CA GLU A 175 15.68 7.39 14.98
C GLU A 175 15.64 6.06 14.23
N LEU A 176 14.77 5.95 13.22
CA LEU A 176 14.59 4.73 12.45
C LEU A 176 15.88 4.29 11.75
N LEU A 177 16.68 5.23 11.23
CA LEU A 177 17.96 4.92 10.59
C LEU A 177 19.00 4.30 11.54
N THR A 178 18.77 4.35 12.86
CA THR A 178 19.62 3.68 13.86
C THR A 178 19.06 2.34 14.35
N MET A 179 17.83 1.99 13.94
CA MET A 179 17.11 0.81 14.41
C MET A 179 17.22 -0.35 13.43
N ALA A 180 17.19 -1.56 13.97
CA ALA A 180 17.04 -2.79 13.21
C ALA A 180 15.55 -3.15 13.00
N PRO A 181 15.20 -3.90 11.94
CA PRO A 181 13.80 -4.20 11.60
C PRO A 181 13.00 -4.93 12.67
N TRP A 182 13.64 -5.71 13.55
CA TRP A 182 12.96 -6.43 14.63
C TRP A 182 12.71 -5.56 15.87
N GLU A 183 13.20 -4.31 15.91
CA GLU A 183 13.00 -3.41 17.05
C GLU A 183 11.67 -2.66 16.98
N ILE A 184 11.05 -2.57 15.81
CA ILE A 184 9.75 -1.91 15.60
C ILE A 184 8.55 -2.87 15.68
N VAL A 185 8.80 -4.18 15.79
CA VAL A 185 7.74 -5.19 15.85
C VAL A 185 7.44 -5.56 17.30
N THR A 186 6.21 -6.02 17.57
CA THR A 186 5.84 -6.45 18.93
C THR A 186 6.68 -7.66 19.39
N PRO A 187 6.83 -7.90 20.71
CA PRO A 187 7.66 -8.99 21.25
C PRO A 187 7.35 -10.37 20.65
N LYS A 188 6.08 -10.60 20.28
CA LYS A 188 5.59 -11.82 19.61
C LYS A 188 6.32 -12.12 18.29
N TYR A 189 6.72 -11.10 17.54
CA TYR A 189 7.31 -11.25 16.21
C TYR A 189 8.84 -11.04 16.20
N LYS A 190 9.42 -10.50 17.27
CA LYS A 190 10.81 -10.05 17.34
C LYS A 190 11.83 -11.10 16.89
N GLU A 191 11.83 -12.28 17.50
CA GLU A 191 12.80 -13.36 17.16
C GLU A 191 12.63 -13.87 15.72
N LYS A 192 11.38 -14.04 15.28
CA LYS A 192 11.08 -14.48 13.91
C LYS A 192 11.56 -13.48 12.86
N ILE A 193 11.33 -12.19 13.10
CA ILE A 193 11.76 -11.13 12.18
C ILE A 193 13.28 -10.99 12.18
N LYS A 194 13.92 -11.14 13.35
CA LYS A 194 15.38 -11.15 13.46
C LYS A 194 16.02 -12.26 12.63
N GLU A 195 15.52 -13.50 12.75
CA GLU A 195 16.00 -14.63 11.95
C GLU A 195 15.84 -14.39 10.44
N ILE A 196 14.65 -13.93 10.02
CA ILE A 196 14.37 -13.66 8.60
C ILE A 196 15.24 -12.51 8.07
N ALA A 197 15.41 -11.44 8.85
CA ALA A 197 16.22 -10.29 8.47
C ALA A 197 17.69 -10.68 8.29
N GLN A 198 18.24 -11.51 9.20
CA GLN A 198 19.61 -12.01 9.13
C GLN A 198 19.84 -12.88 7.90
N LYS A 199 18.93 -13.83 7.59
CA LYS A 199 19.03 -14.67 6.38
C LYS A 199 19.09 -13.84 5.10
N ARG A 200 18.28 -12.77 5.01
CA ARG A 200 18.26 -11.87 3.83
C ARG A 200 19.59 -11.19 3.59
N ILE A 201 20.23 -10.65 4.62
CA ILE A 201 21.52 -9.94 4.47
C ILE A 201 22.71 -10.89 4.28
N GLN A 202 22.56 -12.16 4.66
CA GLN A 202 23.55 -13.22 4.38
C GLN A 202 23.46 -13.77 2.95
N GLY A 203 22.52 -13.28 2.14
CA GLY A 203 22.40 -13.65 0.72
C GLY A 203 21.48 -14.83 0.45
N GLU A 204 20.69 -15.29 1.42
CA GLU A 204 19.58 -16.18 1.12
C GLU A 204 18.52 -15.40 0.35
N PHE A 205 18.39 -15.71 -0.94
CA PHE A 205 17.41 -15.08 -1.83
C PHE A 205 16.00 -15.60 -1.50
N LEU A 206 15.42 -15.05 -0.45
CA LEU A 206 14.03 -15.28 -0.10
C LEU A 206 13.15 -14.56 -1.14
N LYS A 207 12.25 -15.31 -1.79
CA LYS A 207 11.14 -14.72 -2.56
C LYS A 207 10.43 -13.67 -1.71
N SER A 208 9.81 -12.69 -2.38
CA SER A 208 9.03 -11.64 -1.70
C SER A 208 8.14 -12.28 -0.64
N THR A 209 8.43 -11.96 0.62
CA THR A 209 7.71 -12.53 1.76
C THR A 209 6.66 -11.53 2.15
N ASN A 210 5.41 -11.94 2.04
CA ASN A 210 4.25 -11.16 2.44
C ASN A 210 3.75 -11.69 3.78
N MET A 211 3.64 -10.82 4.77
CA MET A 211 3.13 -11.22 6.09
C MET A 211 2.30 -10.10 6.72
N GLN A 212 1.35 -10.51 7.56
CA GLN A 212 0.67 -9.61 8.48
C GLN A 212 1.32 -9.76 9.86
N LEU A 213 1.69 -8.64 10.46
CA LEU A 213 2.30 -8.59 11.78
C LEU A 213 1.92 -7.30 12.50
N GLU A 214 2.27 -7.21 13.78
CA GLU A 214 2.02 -6.04 14.60
C GLU A 214 3.33 -5.26 14.82
N VAL A 215 3.27 -3.95 14.60
CA VAL A 215 4.33 -3.00 14.98
C VAL A 215 3.96 -2.28 16.27
N GLU A 216 4.97 -2.03 17.09
CA GLU A 216 4.87 -1.23 18.30
C GLU A 216 5.35 0.18 17.99
N ARG A 217 4.45 1.15 18.14
CA ARG A 217 4.76 2.56 17.91
C ARG A 217 5.59 3.12 19.05
N LYS A 218 6.23 4.26 18.80
CA LYS A 218 7.02 4.99 19.81
C LYS A 218 6.22 5.35 21.08
N ASP A 219 4.92 5.61 20.95
CA ASP A 219 4.01 5.89 22.06
C ASP A 219 3.49 4.63 22.78
N GLY A 220 3.94 3.44 22.36
CA GLY A 220 3.51 2.14 22.88
C GLY A 220 2.22 1.60 22.27
N SER A 221 1.54 2.36 21.40
CA SER A 221 0.35 1.86 20.69
C SER A 221 0.73 0.85 19.62
N VAL A 222 -0.18 -0.07 19.30
CA VAL A 222 0.08 -1.16 18.35
C VAL A 222 -0.66 -0.91 17.03
N ARG A 223 0.01 -1.17 15.90
CA ARG A 223 -0.62 -1.17 14.57
C ARG A 223 -0.45 -2.52 13.91
N ALA A 224 -1.53 -3.01 13.30
CA ALA A 224 -1.46 -4.14 12.41
C ALA A 224 -0.97 -3.68 11.04
N ILE A 225 0.08 -4.29 10.52
CA ILE A 225 0.63 -3.97 9.21
C ILE A 225 0.64 -5.20 8.30
N LYS A 226 0.52 -4.93 7.00
CA LYS A 226 0.88 -5.88 5.94
C LYS A 226 2.22 -5.45 5.37
N VAL A 227 3.23 -6.31 5.47
CA VAL A 227 4.59 -6.03 5.02
C VAL A 227 5.00 -6.99 3.91
N SER A 228 5.69 -6.44 2.91
CA SER A 228 6.27 -7.16 1.78
C SER A 228 7.76 -6.83 1.69
N VAL A 229 8.63 -7.83 1.81
CA VAL A 229 10.09 -7.64 1.79
C VAL A 229 10.75 -8.54 0.75
N ALA A 230 11.62 -7.94 -0.06
CA ALA A 230 12.46 -8.61 -1.04
C ALA A 230 13.94 -8.35 -0.76
N THR A 231 14.78 -9.35 -1.05
CA THR A 231 16.23 -9.21 -1.00
C THR A 231 16.72 -8.64 -2.33
N MET A 232 17.65 -7.68 -2.29
CA MET A 232 18.34 -7.13 -3.45
C MET A 232 19.85 -7.20 -3.27
N ALA A 233 20.58 -7.51 -4.34
CA ALA A 233 22.02 -7.40 -4.36
C ALA A 233 22.41 -5.95 -4.68
N TYR A 234 23.27 -5.36 -3.86
CA TYR A 234 23.81 -4.02 -4.09
C TYR A 234 25.32 -4.03 -3.86
N LYS A 235 26.08 -3.85 -4.95
CA LYS A 235 27.53 -4.07 -4.98
C LYS A 235 27.88 -5.47 -4.46
N SER A 236 28.83 -5.60 -3.53
CA SER A 236 29.25 -6.87 -2.92
C SER A 236 28.47 -7.23 -1.65
N ARG A 237 27.30 -6.64 -1.42
CA ARG A 237 26.47 -6.86 -0.22
C ARG A 237 25.02 -7.14 -0.60
N PHE A 238 24.30 -7.80 0.30
CA PHE A 238 22.85 -7.99 0.19
C PHE A 238 22.14 -6.99 1.10
N MET A 239 21.06 -6.42 0.58
CA MET A 239 20.18 -5.52 1.30
C MET A 239 18.75 -6.00 1.12
N ALA A 240 17.86 -5.55 1.99
CA ALA A 240 16.45 -5.84 1.86
C ALA A 240 15.68 -4.54 1.64
N THR A 241 14.76 -4.58 0.69
CA THR A 241 13.83 -3.48 0.39
C THR A 241 12.41 -3.99 0.59
N GLY A 242 11.56 -3.14 1.12
CA GLY A 242 10.20 -3.53 1.41
C GLY A 242 9.27 -2.34 1.47
N ASN A 243 7.98 -2.69 1.52
CA ASN A 243 6.94 -1.77 1.90
C ASN A 243 6.11 -2.36 3.03
N MET A 244 5.48 -1.48 3.79
CA MET A 244 4.48 -1.82 4.79
C MET A 244 3.29 -0.90 4.68
N MET A 245 2.11 -1.46 4.90
CA MET A 245 0.84 -0.75 4.87
C MET A 245 0.15 -0.96 6.21
N ASP A 246 -0.33 0.10 6.84
CA ASP A 246 -1.21 0.00 8.00
C ASP A 246 -2.56 -0.59 7.56
N ILE A 247 -2.95 -1.68 8.21
CA ILE A 247 -4.22 -2.38 7.98
C ILE A 247 -5.07 -2.44 9.26
N THR A 248 -4.73 -1.65 10.28
CA THR A 248 -5.43 -1.64 11.57
C THR A 248 -6.90 -1.29 11.39
N GLU A 249 -7.19 -0.16 10.75
CA GLU A 249 -8.57 0.27 10.47
C GLU A 249 -9.32 -0.73 9.59
N HIS A 250 -8.62 -1.37 8.64
CA HIS A 250 -9.22 -2.38 7.78
C HIS A 250 -9.67 -3.62 8.56
N ILE A 251 -8.81 -4.13 9.46
CA ILE A 251 -9.14 -5.27 10.32
C ILE A 251 -10.28 -4.91 11.27
N GLU A 252 -10.22 -3.75 11.93
CA GLU A 252 -11.27 -3.29 12.85
C GLU A 252 -12.62 -3.14 12.14
N LEU A 253 -12.61 -2.58 10.93
CA LEU A 253 -13.80 -2.44 10.10
C LEU A 253 -14.35 -3.80 9.66
N GLU A 254 -13.49 -4.72 9.23
CA GLU A 254 -13.89 -6.08 8.84
C GLU A 254 -14.54 -6.83 10.01
N GLU A 255 -13.96 -6.75 11.20
CA GLU A 255 -14.52 -7.34 12.42
C GLU A 255 -15.87 -6.71 12.80
N LYS A 256 -15.96 -5.38 12.71
CA LYS A 256 -17.22 -4.65 12.97
C LYS A 256 -18.31 -5.04 11.98
N LEU A 257 -17.99 -5.10 10.69
CA LEU A 257 -18.93 -5.54 9.64
C LEU A 257 -19.37 -6.98 9.87
N LYS A 258 -18.45 -7.87 10.21
CA LYS A 258 -18.76 -9.27 10.54
C LYS A 258 -19.68 -9.36 11.76
N ARG A 259 -19.46 -8.56 12.80
CA ARG A 259 -20.34 -8.51 13.97
C ARG A 259 -21.74 -8.02 13.61
N LEU A 260 -21.86 -6.91 12.88
CA LEU A 260 -23.14 -6.35 12.44
C LEU A 260 -23.92 -7.31 11.51
N ALA A 261 -23.21 -8.02 10.65
CA ALA A 261 -23.83 -8.98 9.73
C ALA A 261 -24.26 -10.28 10.42
N THR A 262 -23.68 -10.64 11.57
CA THR A 262 -23.90 -11.97 12.18
C THR A 262 -24.53 -11.96 13.56
N LYS A 263 -24.52 -10.84 14.29
CA LYS A 263 -25.03 -10.73 15.65
C LYS A 263 -26.26 -9.83 15.71
N ASP A 264 -27.18 -10.14 16.62
CA ASP A 264 -28.30 -9.27 16.98
C ASP A 264 -27.77 -8.09 17.82
N ALA A 265 -28.21 -6.88 17.49
CA ALA A 265 -27.67 -5.66 18.09
C ALA A 265 -28.03 -5.50 19.57
N LEU A 266 -29.22 -5.97 19.98
CA LEU A 266 -29.70 -5.84 21.35
C LEU A 266 -29.11 -6.91 22.27
N THR A 267 -29.11 -8.16 21.81
CA THR A 267 -28.82 -9.34 22.65
C THR A 267 -27.42 -9.92 22.48
N GLY A 268 -26.69 -9.57 21.40
CA GLY A 268 -25.32 -10.05 21.15
C GLY A 268 -25.19 -11.52 20.70
N ILE A 269 -26.30 -12.27 20.67
CA ILE A 269 -26.36 -13.63 20.11
C ILE A 269 -26.44 -13.58 18.58
N TYR A 270 -26.48 -14.72 17.89
CA TYR A 270 -26.56 -14.69 16.42
C TYR A 270 -27.87 -14.05 15.95
N ASN A 271 -27.84 -13.29 14.85
CA ASN A 271 -29.05 -12.80 14.21
C ASN A 271 -29.71 -13.91 13.36
N ARG A 272 -30.93 -13.65 12.89
CA ARG A 272 -31.68 -14.58 12.02
C ARG A 272 -30.87 -15.06 10.83
N TYR A 273 -30.22 -14.15 10.11
CA TYR A 273 -29.41 -14.47 8.94
C TYR A 273 -28.31 -15.50 9.25
N LYS A 274 -27.50 -15.24 10.29
CA LYS A 274 -26.44 -16.17 10.68
C LYS A 274 -26.98 -17.48 11.21
N THR A 275 -28.10 -17.45 11.93
CA THR A 275 -28.79 -18.65 12.44
C THR A 275 -29.22 -19.56 11.30
N THR A 276 -29.86 -19.01 10.25
CA THR A 276 -30.22 -19.74 9.03
C THR A 276 -29.00 -20.42 8.39
N LEU A 277 -27.92 -19.69 8.19
CA LEU A 277 -26.69 -20.26 7.60
C LEU A 277 -26.09 -21.39 8.42
N ILE A 278 -26.16 -21.30 9.76
CA ILE A 278 -25.67 -22.36 10.65
C ILE A 278 -26.53 -23.62 10.51
N ILE A 279 -27.85 -23.48 10.48
CA ILE A 279 -28.76 -24.63 10.32
C ILE A 279 -28.53 -25.29 8.96
N GLU A 280 -28.42 -24.51 7.88
CA GLU A 280 -28.14 -25.03 6.54
C GLU A 280 -26.79 -25.77 6.46
N ASP A 281 -25.75 -25.28 7.15
CA ASP A 281 -24.46 -25.96 7.24
C ASP A 281 -24.58 -27.28 8.03
N GLN A 282 -25.34 -27.30 9.13
CA GLN A 282 -25.56 -28.51 9.92
C GLN A 282 -26.36 -29.58 9.17
N ILE A 283 -27.38 -29.18 8.41
CA ILE A 283 -28.12 -30.07 7.51
C ILE A 283 -27.16 -30.77 6.52
N LYS A 284 -26.22 -30.00 5.93
CA LYS A 284 -25.22 -30.56 5.00
C LYS A 284 -24.25 -31.52 5.70
N ARG A 285 -23.81 -31.19 6.92
CA ARG A 285 -22.93 -32.05 7.72
C ARG A 285 -23.61 -33.36 8.09
N GLU A 286 -24.84 -33.30 8.56
CA GLU A 286 -25.61 -34.48 8.95
C GLU A 286 -25.87 -35.39 7.75
N ASN A 287 -26.32 -34.84 6.62
CA ASN A 287 -26.54 -35.63 5.40
C ASN A 287 -25.25 -36.31 4.87
N ARG A 288 -24.06 -35.75 5.15
CA ARG A 288 -22.77 -36.28 4.69
C ARG A 288 -22.08 -37.21 5.70
N TYR A 289 -22.13 -36.87 6.99
CA TYR A 289 -21.33 -37.48 8.05
C TYR A 289 -22.16 -38.21 9.11
N ASN A 290 -23.50 -38.12 9.04
CA ASN A 290 -24.40 -38.73 10.02
C ASN A 290 -24.17 -38.20 11.46
N GLU A 291 -23.82 -36.91 11.55
CA GLU A 291 -23.81 -36.08 12.76
C GLU A 291 -25.21 -35.57 13.17
N ILE A 292 -25.89 -36.34 14.03
CA ILE A 292 -27.21 -35.98 14.57
C ILE A 292 -27.21 -34.58 15.18
N PHE A 293 -28.31 -33.84 15.01
CA PHE A 293 -28.51 -32.57 15.72
C PHE A 293 -29.98 -32.27 15.93
N SER A 294 -30.26 -31.45 16.94
CA SER A 294 -31.61 -31.01 17.28
C SER A 294 -31.74 -29.49 17.19
N LEU A 295 -32.95 -29.04 16.91
CA LEU A 295 -33.33 -27.64 16.85
C LEU A 295 -34.38 -27.37 17.93
N LEU A 296 -34.16 -26.32 18.71
CA LEU A 296 -35.13 -25.81 19.65
C LEU A 296 -35.54 -24.42 19.18
N MET A 297 -36.83 -24.12 19.27
CA MET A 297 -37.36 -22.78 19.05
C MET A 297 -38.21 -22.41 20.26
N PHE A 298 -38.02 -21.21 20.79
CA PHE A 298 -38.78 -20.77 21.95
C PHE A 298 -39.13 -19.30 21.88
N ASP A 299 -40.15 -18.95 22.64
CA ASP A 299 -40.76 -17.62 22.66
C ASP A 299 -41.14 -17.25 24.09
N ILE A 300 -41.00 -15.96 24.41
CA ILE A 300 -41.30 -15.44 25.74
C ILE A 300 -42.80 -15.31 25.92
N ASP A 301 -43.33 -16.04 26.90
CA ASP A 301 -44.74 -16.05 27.17
C ASP A 301 -45.23 -14.66 27.62
N HIS A 302 -46.27 -14.16 26.95
CA HIS A 302 -46.90 -12.88 27.25
C HIS A 302 -45.95 -11.67 27.18
N PHE A 303 -44.89 -11.70 26.37
CA PHE A 303 -43.93 -10.61 26.28
C PHE A 303 -44.55 -9.27 25.87
N LYS A 304 -45.55 -9.27 24.99
CA LYS A 304 -46.32 -8.06 24.69
C LYS A 304 -46.91 -7.39 25.94
N LYS A 305 -47.42 -8.17 26.89
CA LYS A 305 -47.95 -7.66 28.17
C LYS A 305 -46.85 -7.02 29.02
N VAL A 306 -45.63 -7.55 28.96
CA VAL A 306 -44.46 -6.96 29.63
C VAL A 306 -44.19 -5.57 29.06
N ASN A 307 -44.09 -5.45 27.73
CA ASN A 307 -43.91 -4.15 27.07
C ASN A 307 -45.04 -3.17 27.37
N ASP A 308 -46.28 -3.62 27.29
CA ASP A 308 -47.47 -2.77 27.53
C ASP A 308 -47.56 -2.31 29.00
N THR A 309 -47.02 -3.07 29.95
CA THR A 309 -47.09 -2.76 31.40
C THR A 309 -45.89 -1.96 31.90
N TYR A 310 -44.68 -2.31 31.44
CA TYR A 310 -43.42 -1.81 32.00
C TYR A 310 -42.61 -0.95 31.01
N GLY A 311 -43.04 -0.85 29.75
CA GLY A 311 -42.36 -0.11 28.70
C GLY A 311 -41.29 -0.94 27.96
N HIS A 312 -40.89 -0.44 26.79
CA HIS A 312 -39.95 -1.13 25.91
C HIS A 312 -38.54 -1.29 26.50
N ASP A 313 -38.06 -0.32 27.29
CA ASP A 313 -36.74 -0.43 27.93
C ASP A 313 -36.65 -1.65 28.88
N ILE A 314 -37.75 -1.97 29.57
CA ILE A 314 -37.84 -3.15 30.43
C ILE A 314 -37.98 -4.43 29.59
N GLY A 315 -38.69 -4.38 28.47
CA GLY A 315 -38.71 -5.49 27.52
C GLY A 315 -37.33 -5.81 26.98
N ASP A 316 -36.55 -4.79 26.60
CA ASP A 316 -35.18 -4.92 26.14
C ASP A 316 -34.27 -5.53 27.22
N TYR A 317 -34.41 -5.09 28.47
CA TYR A 317 -33.73 -5.72 29.61
C TYR A 317 -34.08 -7.21 29.74
N VAL A 318 -35.37 -7.57 29.67
CA VAL A 318 -35.81 -8.97 29.76
C VAL A 318 -35.21 -9.82 28.65
N LEU A 319 -35.17 -9.31 27.41
CA LEU A 319 -34.55 -10.01 26.28
C LEU A 319 -33.05 -10.24 26.50
N GLN A 320 -32.32 -9.21 26.96
CA GLN A 320 -30.89 -9.30 27.24
C GLN A 320 -30.58 -10.29 28.36
N GLU A 321 -31.32 -10.19 29.46
CA GLU A 321 -31.14 -11.04 30.64
C GLU A 321 -31.49 -12.50 30.32
N LEU A 322 -32.56 -12.74 29.56
CA LEU A 322 -32.91 -14.07 29.11
C LEU A 322 -31.81 -14.67 28.26
N CYS A 323 -31.24 -13.91 27.32
CA CYS A 323 -30.14 -14.39 26.51
C CYS A 323 -28.93 -14.77 27.37
N HIS A 324 -28.64 -13.99 28.42
CA HIS A 324 -27.57 -14.32 29.37
C HIS A 324 -27.83 -15.64 30.11
N VAL A 325 -29.05 -15.84 30.62
CA VAL A 325 -29.46 -17.09 31.29
C VAL A 325 -29.32 -18.29 30.35
N VAL A 326 -29.79 -18.18 29.11
CA VAL A 326 -29.68 -19.26 28.13
C VAL A 326 -28.22 -19.54 27.79
N SER A 327 -27.41 -18.52 27.50
CA SER A 327 -26.00 -18.68 27.15
C SER A 327 -25.17 -19.36 28.24
N ASN A 328 -25.50 -19.13 29.52
CA ASN A 328 -24.83 -19.80 30.65
C ASN A 328 -25.28 -21.26 30.85
N ASN A 329 -26.36 -21.68 30.19
CA ASN A 329 -26.96 -23.01 30.37
C ASN A 329 -26.74 -23.96 29.20
N ILE A 330 -26.13 -23.49 28.10
CA ILE A 330 -25.82 -24.26 26.88
C ILE A 330 -24.32 -24.53 26.76
N ARG A 331 -23.93 -25.44 25.85
CA ARG A 331 -22.52 -25.79 25.57
C ARG A 331 -21.91 -24.78 24.58
N ASP A 332 -20.58 -24.64 24.58
CA ASP A 332 -19.85 -23.83 23.58
C ASP A 332 -20.10 -24.28 22.13
N THR A 333 -20.39 -25.57 21.94
CA THR A 333 -20.73 -26.17 20.64
C THR A 333 -22.11 -25.75 20.15
N ASP A 334 -23.03 -25.45 21.06
CA ASP A 334 -24.39 -25.06 20.72
C ASP A 334 -24.37 -23.66 20.08
N LYS A 335 -25.37 -23.37 19.24
CA LYS A 335 -25.47 -22.09 18.53
C LYS A 335 -26.81 -21.46 18.82
N PHE A 336 -26.77 -20.28 19.40
CA PHE A 336 -27.93 -19.57 19.88
C PHE A 336 -28.16 -18.28 19.10
N GLY A 337 -29.38 -18.08 18.61
CA GLY A 337 -29.72 -16.93 17.78
C GLY A 337 -31.14 -16.41 18.00
N ARG A 338 -31.33 -15.12 17.72
CA ARG A 338 -32.61 -14.43 17.76
C ARG A 338 -33.28 -14.53 16.39
N TRP A 339 -34.45 -15.17 16.37
CA TRP A 339 -35.19 -15.44 15.13
C TRP A 339 -36.05 -14.24 14.72
N GLY A 340 -36.68 -13.57 15.69
CA GLY A 340 -37.40 -12.31 15.48
C GLY A 340 -38.12 -11.85 16.73
N GLY A 341 -38.12 -10.55 17.04
CA GLY A 341 -38.85 -10.02 18.20
C GLY A 341 -38.48 -10.74 19.52
N GLU A 342 -39.42 -11.52 20.05
CA GLU A 342 -39.29 -12.34 21.26
C GLU A 342 -39.03 -13.85 21.00
N GLU A 343 -38.77 -14.22 19.74
CA GLU A 343 -38.51 -15.59 19.29
C GLU A 343 -37.02 -15.87 19.14
N PHE A 344 -36.61 -17.05 19.60
CA PHE A 344 -35.24 -17.50 19.63
C PHE A 344 -35.09 -18.93 19.11
N MET A 345 -33.93 -19.25 18.56
CA MET A 345 -33.56 -20.58 18.11
C MET A 345 -32.24 -21.04 18.72
N LEU A 346 -32.18 -22.31 19.11
CA LEU A 346 -30.98 -22.98 19.58
C LEU A 346 -30.72 -24.22 18.72
N ILE A 347 -29.54 -24.26 18.12
CA ILE A 347 -29.02 -25.42 17.39
C ILE A 347 -28.12 -26.19 18.34
N ALA A 348 -28.43 -27.47 18.57
CA ALA A 348 -27.69 -28.36 19.45
C ALA A 348 -27.06 -29.50 18.62
N PRO A 349 -25.80 -29.35 18.16
CA PRO A 349 -25.07 -30.41 17.46
C PRO A 349 -24.87 -31.64 18.35
N HIS A 350 -24.80 -32.82 17.75
CA HIS A 350 -24.59 -34.11 18.44
C HIS A 350 -25.55 -34.33 19.61
N THR A 351 -26.81 -33.92 19.42
CA THR A 351 -27.84 -33.97 20.46
C THR A 351 -29.05 -34.70 19.90
N ASN A 352 -29.36 -35.86 20.49
CA ASN A 352 -30.53 -36.64 20.11
C ASN A 352 -31.82 -36.10 20.74
N LYS A 353 -32.97 -36.62 20.33
CA LYS A 353 -34.30 -36.28 20.84
C LYS A 353 -34.38 -36.19 22.37
N LYS A 354 -33.88 -37.18 23.09
CA LYS A 354 -34.01 -37.23 24.55
C LYS A 354 -33.19 -36.12 25.20
N GLU A 355 -31.94 -35.96 24.76
CA GLU A 355 -31.03 -34.92 25.23
C GLU A 355 -31.54 -33.51 24.89
N ALA A 356 -32.16 -33.34 23.73
CA ALA A 356 -32.74 -32.06 23.30
C ALA A 356 -33.93 -31.65 24.18
N ILE A 357 -34.80 -32.59 24.56
CA ILE A 357 -35.90 -32.35 25.49
C ILE A 357 -35.36 -32.01 26.88
N GLU A 358 -34.35 -32.74 27.36
CA GLU A 358 -33.70 -32.45 28.65
C GLU A 358 -33.05 -31.05 28.67
N LEU A 359 -32.39 -30.66 27.57
CA LEU A 359 -31.83 -29.31 27.40
C LEU A 359 -32.92 -28.24 27.38
N ALA A 360 -34.01 -28.47 26.64
CA ALA A 360 -35.15 -27.56 26.57
C ALA A 360 -35.79 -27.35 27.95
N GLU A 361 -36.01 -28.41 28.71
CA GLU A 361 -36.58 -28.32 30.06
C GLU A 361 -35.62 -27.64 31.03
N LYS A 362 -34.32 -27.91 30.93
CA LYS A 362 -33.30 -27.21 31.71
C LYS A 362 -33.37 -25.70 31.47
N ILE A 363 -33.42 -25.28 30.20
CA ILE A 363 -33.51 -23.86 29.84
C ILE A 363 -34.81 -23.25 30.34
N ARG A 364 -35.95 -23.92 30.10
CA ARG A 364 -37.27 -23.46 30.54
C ARG A 364 -37.32 -23.22 32.05
N LYS A 365 -36.87 -24.20 32.85
CA LYS A 365 -36.81 -24.08 34.32
C LYS A 365 -35.86 -22.98 34.76
N SER A 366 -34.69 -22.88 34.13
CA SER A 366 -33.70 -21.85 34.47
C SER A 366 -34.27 -20.45 34.27
N ILE A 367 -35.08 -20.22 33.23
CA ILE A 367 -35.74 -18.93 33.00
C ILE A 367 -36.89 -18.72 33.98
N GLU A 368 -37.72 -19.74 34.22
CA GLU A 368 -38.85 -19.68 35.15
C GLU A 368 -38.42 -19.34 36.59
N GLU A 369 -37.26 -19.88 37.01
CA GLU A 369 -36.69 -19.68 38.35
C GLU A 369 -35.82 -18.41 38.43
N HIS A 370 -35.43 -17.80 37.30
CA HIS A 370 -34.56 -16.63 37.29
C HIS A 370 -35.30 -15.36 37.74
N PRO A 371 -34.77 -14.61 38.71
CA PRO A 371 -35.39 -13.37 39.16
C PRO A 371 -35.11 -12.22 38.17
N PHE A 372 -36.02 -12.03 37.20
CA PHE A 372 -36.02 -10.83 36.37
C PHE A 372 -36.42 -9.62 37.21
N LYS A 373 -35.48 -8.69 37.41
CA LYS A 373 -35.75 -7.48 38.20
C LYS A 373 -36.84 -6.66 37.51
N GLN A 374 -37.69 -6.00 38.29
CA GLN A 374 -38.72 -5.05 37.82
C GLN A 374 -39.93 -5.66 37.08
N VAL A 375 -39.94 -6.98 36.84
CA VAL A 375 -41.08 -7.67 36.23
C VAL A 375 -41.53 -8.85 37.09
N GLN A 376 -42.76 -9.31 36.87
CA GLN A 376 -43.23 -10.58 37.42
C GLN A 376 -42.51 -11.75 36.73
N GLN A 377 -42.77 -12.97 37.19
CA GLN A 377 -42.18 -14.19 36.65
C GLN A 377 -42.31 -14.26 35.12
N ILE A 378 -41.19 -14.53 34.44
CA ILE A 378 -41.11 -14.74 33.00
C ILE A 378 -41.03 -16.23 32.73
N THR A 379 -41.81 -16.70 31.77
CA THR A 379 -41.77 -18.10 31.32
C THR A 379 -41.56 -18.13 29.80
N ILE A 380 -41.14 -19.30 29.30
CA ILE A 380 -41.02 -19.53 27.86
C ILE A 380 -41.77 -20.80 27.46
N SER A 381 -42.32 -20.77 26.26
CA SER A 381 -42.80 -21.95 25.56
C SER A 381 -41.71 -22.44 24.60
N VAL A 382 -41.47 -23.76 24.53
CA VAL A 382 -40.38 -24.33 23.74
C VAL A 382 -40.89 -25.43 22.81
N GLY A 383 -40.62 -25.31 21.52
CA GLY A 383 -40.71 -26.37 20.53
C GLY A 383 -39.35 -27.04 20.31
N VAL A 384 -39.33 -28.37 20.19
CA VAL A 384 -38.10 -29.16 20.00
C VAL A 384 -38.28 -30.15 18.87
N THR A 385 -37.26 -30.27 18.02
CA THR A 385 -37.22 -31.26 16.94
C THR A 385 -35.82 -31.85 16.80
N GLU A 386 -35.73 -33.14 16.54
CA GLU A 386 -34.50 -33.78 16.04
C GLU A 386 -34.54 -33.74 14.50
N TYR A 387 -33.44 -33.37 13.84
CA TYR A 387 -33.39 -33.32 12.38
C TYR A 387 -33.61 -34.70 11.77
N LYS A 388 -34.46 -34.78 10.73
CA LYS A 388 -34.69 -36.02 9.98
C LYS A 388 -33.83 -36.00 8.72
N ARG A 389 -33.15 -37.11 8.44
CA ARG A 389 -32.27 -37.23 7.26
C ARG A 389 -33.02 -36.84 5.98
N GLU A 390 -32.35 -36.06 5.13
CA GLU A 390 -32.91 -35.51 3.88
C GLU A 390 -34.13 -34.57 4.05
N GLU A 391 -34.41 -34.08 5.26
CA GLU A 391 -35.44 -33.06 5.48
C GLU A 391 -34.97 -31.68 4.99
N GLU A 392 -35.81 -31.01 4.20
CA GLU A 392 -35.49 -29.65 3.75
C GLU A 392 -35.56 -28.64 4.89
N PHE A 393 -34.73 -27.59 4.81
CA PHE A 393 -34.68 -26.51 5.79
C PHE A 393 -36.06 -25.92 6.14
N ALA A 394 -36.89 -25.66 5.13
CA ALA A 394 -38.22 -25.09 5.32
C ALA A 394 -39.16 -26.03 6.10
N THR A 395 -39.11 -27.34 5.81
CA THR A 395 -39.91 -28.35 6.50
C THR A 395 -39.43 -28.54 7.94
N PHE A 396 -38.12 -28.57 8.14
CA PHE A 396 -37.51 -28.73 9.46
C PHE A 396 -37.81 -27.55 10.39
N THR A 397 -37.67 -26.32 9.89
CA THR A 397 -37.99 -25.10 10.64
C THR A 397 -39.49 -24.96 10.91
N LYS A 398 -40.35 -25.38 9.96
CA LYS A 398 -41.79 -25.45 10.20
C LYS A 398 -42.16 -26.43 11.31
N ARG A 399 -41.51 -27.60 11.38
CA ARG A 399 -41.80 -28.59 12.43
C ARG A 399 -41.47 -28.09 13.83
N VAL A 400 -40.40 -27.30 13.99
CA VAL A 400 -40.07 -26.71 15.30
C VAL A 400 -41.02 -25.57 15.67
N ASP A 401 -41.50 -24.81 14.68
CA ASP A 401 -42.53 -23.80 14.85
C ASP A 401 -43.88 -24.42 15.24
N ASP A 402 -44.31 -25.49 14.58
CA ASP A 402 -45.51 -26.24 14.92
C ASP A 402 -45.43 -26.79 16.36
N ALA A 403 -44.25 -27.23 16.80
CA ALA A 403 -44.03 -27.70 18.19
C ALA A 403 -44.16 -26.54 19.19
N LEU A 404 -43.58 -25.37 18.88
CA LEU A 404 -43.71 -24.17 19.71
C LEU A 404 -45.16 -23.70 19.78
N TYR A 405 -45.88 -23.72 18.66
CA TYR A 405 -47.29 -23.37 18.60
C TYR A 405 -48.12 -24.28 19.51
N GLN A 406 -47.87 -25.60 19.48
CA GLN A 406 -48.52 -26.55 20.39
C GLN A 406 -48.21 -26.26 21.86
N ALA A 407 -46.96 -25.93 22.20
CA ALA A 407 -46.61 -25.53 23.56
C ALA A 407 -47.39 -24.28 24.02
N LYS A 408 -47.55 -23.29 23.13
CA LYS A 408 -48.33 -22.07 23.40
C LYS A 408 -49.83 -22.38 23.60
N THR A 409 -50.41 -23.27 22.80
CA THR A 409 -51.84 -23.64 22.91
C THR A 409 -52.16 -24.55 24.09
N ASN A 410 -51.19 -25.36 24.55
CA ASN A 410 -51.35 -26.30 25.66
C ASN A 410 -51.23 -25.64 27.05
N GLY A 411 -51.22 -24.30 27.11
CA GLY A 411 -51.14 -23.57 28.38
C GLY A 411 -49.79 -22.89 28.65
N ARG A 412 -48.87 -22.85 27.67
CA ARG A 412 -47.55 -22.21 27.77
C ARG A 412 -46.63 -22.85 28.82
N ASN A 413 -45.47 -22.23 29.08
CA ASN A 413 -44.49 -22.68 30.07
C ASN A 413 -44.20 -24.19 30.02
N GLN A 414 -43.98 -24.72 28.82
CA GLN A 414 -43.77 -26.15 28.60
C GLN A 414 -42.92 -26.42 27.37
N VAL A 415 -42.39 -27.64 27.30
CA VAL A 415 -41.65 -28.17 26.15
C VAL A 415 -42.53 -29.13 25.37
N VAL A 416 -42.62 -28.94 24.05
CA VAL A 416 -43.27 -29.88 23.13
C VAL A 416 -42.26 -30.37 22.10
N PHE A 417 -42.26 -31.67 21.82
CA PHE A 417 -41.41 -32.30 20.81
C PHE A 417 -42.24 -32.80 19.62
N LEU A 418 -41.78 -32.59 18.38
CA LEU A 418 -42.38 -33.14 17.16
C LEU A 418 -41.40 -33.87 16.23
#